data_AF-L1JX52-F1
#
_entry.id   AF-L1JX52-F1
#
_cell.length_a   1.000
_cell.length_b   1.000
_cell.length_c   1.000
_cell.angle_alpha   90.00
_cell.angle_beta   90.00
_cell.angle_gamma   90.00
#
_symmetry.space_group_name_H-M   'P 1'
#
loop_
_entity.id
_entity.type
_entity.pdbx_description
1 polymer ?
#
loop_
_entity_poly.entity_id
_entity_poly.type
_entity_poly.pdbx_seq_one_letter_code
_entity_poly.pdbx_strand_id
1 'polypeptide(L)'
;MLPLAPRSFPLAPSPRSSAPFHAGKGIMAIRCLAPSGIDALPLSLQAATFVSIFAGLGLGTALLSGPTFSAVERTLPKGWFSSWKKTWPLLGLVYVLAGVAHFTAKDAFLAIYPPLGTWGLWFLPGSAEFHVAWTGVAEVLGGSGLLLGGTIQALGREDLLPNSMKGVKYASALALFLLTLAVTPANIYMYTHGIPT
;
A
#
# COMPACT_ATOMS: atom_id res chain seq x y z
N MET A 1 18.01 37.48 -42.18
CA MET A 1 17.25 36.26 -42.52
C MET A 1 18.26 35.13 -42.70
N LEU A 2 18.42 34.26 -41.69
CA LEU A 2 19.22 33.03 -41.81
C LEU A 2 18.30 31.87 -42.22
N PRO A 3 18.75 30.92 -43.07
CA PRO A 3 17.96 29.74 -43.41
C PRO A 3 17.96 28.74 -42.25
N LEU A 4 16.78 28.24 -41.88
CA LEU A 4 16.59 27.15 -40.92
C LEU A 4 17.05 25.83 -41.57
N ALA A 5 17.98 25.13 -40.93
CA ALA A 5 18.31 23.75 -41.25
C ALA A 5 17.16 22.80 -40.81
N PRO A 6 16.87 21.72 -41.57
CA PRO A 6 15.80 20.80 -41.22
C PRO A 6 16.18 19.98 -39.97
N ARG A 7 15.31 19.99 -38.96
CA ARG A 7 15.41 19.09 -37.80
C ARG A 7 15.11 17.65 -38.25
N SER A 8 16.09 16.78 -38.18
CA SER A 8 15.90 15.34 -38.26
C SER A 8 15.18 14.85 -36.99
N PHE A 9 13.97 14.30 -37.16
CA PHE A 9 13.29 13.56 -36.11
C PHE A 9 14.00 12.20 -35.90
N PRO A 10 14.26 11.76 -34.66
CA PRO A 10 14.65 10.37 -34.45
C PRO A 10 13.47 9.46 -34.80
N LEU A 11 13.72 8.54 -35.75
CA LEU A 11 12.80 7.46 -36.12
C LEU A 11 12.46 6.62 -34.88
N ALA A 12 11.18 6.27 -34.74
CA ALA A 12 10.71 5.33 -33.74
C ALA A 12 11.50 4.00 -33.83
N PRO A 13 11.85 3.35 -32.70
CA PRO A 13 12.52 2.06 -32.75
C PRO A 13 11.59 1.01 -33.36
N SER A 14 12.10 0.32 -34.38
CA SER A 14 11.40 -0.77 -35.07
C SER A 14 11.24 -2.00 -34.18
N PRO A 15 10.16 -2.80 -34.39
CA PRO A 15 9.93 -3.99 -33.60
C PRO A 15 10.80 -5.17 -34.08
N ARG A 16 11.45 -5.82 -33.10
CA ARG A 16 12.11 -7.14 -33.18
C ARG A 16 13.36 -7.24 -34.06
N SER A 17 14.52 -7.08 -33.41
CA SER A 17 15.73 -7.80 -33.80
C SER A 17 15.82 -9.08 -32.95
N SER A 18 15.65 -10.23 -33.59
CA SER A 18 15.94 -11.55 -33.04
C SER A 18 17.46 -11.74 -32.98
N ALA A 19 18.07 -11.30 -31.88
CA ALA A 19 19.46 -11.62 -31.59
C ALA A 19 19.56 -13.04 -30.97
N PRO A 20 20.52 -13.87 -31.41
CA PRO A 20 20.69 -15.22 -30.87
C PRO A 20 21.12 -15.15 -29.41
N PHE A 21 20.52 -16.04 -28.61
CA PHE A 21 20.80 -16.24 -27.20
C PHE A 21 22.27 -16.68 -27.05
N HIS A 22 23.17 -15.73 -26.77
CA HIS A 22 24.51 -16.06 -26.32
C HIS A 22 24.39 -16.65 -24.92
N ALA A 23 24.57 -17.97 -24.83
CA ALA A 23 24.80 -18.70 -23.60
C ALA A 23 26.12 -18.25 -22.96
N GLY A 24 26.13 -17.05 -22.38
CA GLY A 24 27.12 -16.68 -21.37
C GLY A 24 26.90 -17.58 -20.17
N LYS A 25 27.98 -18.22 -19.69
CA LYS A 25 28.01 -19.12 -18.55
C LYS A 25 27.11 -18.60 -17.43
N GLY A 26 25.91 -19.18 -17.34
CA GLY A 26 24.93 -18.81 -16.35
C GLY A 26 25.45 -19.23 -14.99
N ILE A 27 25.85 -18.25 -14.19
CA ILE A 27 25.56 -18.36 -12.77
C ILE A 27 24.05 -18.49 -12.73
N MET A 28 23.56 -19.73 -12.60
CA MET A 28 22.19 -19.99 -12.17
C MET A 28 22.10 -19.29 -10.83
N ALA A 29 21.67 -18.02 -10.84
CA ALA A 29 21.25 -17.34 -9.65
C ALA A 29 20.22 -18.29 -9.05
N ILE A 30 20.55 -18.90 -7.92
CA ILE A 30 19.60 -19.69 -7.15
C ILE A 30 18.49 -18.69 -6.85
N ARG A 31 17.40 -18.76 -7.61
CA ARG A 31 16.24 -17.92 -7.39
C ARG A 31 15.68 -18.43 -6.07
N CYS A 32 15.97 -17.71 -4.99
CA CYS A 32 15.39 -17.99 -3.70
C CYS A 32 13.88 -17.85 -3.90
N LEU A 33 13.18 -18.98 -3.91
CA LEU A 33 11.73 -18.98 -4.02
C LEU A 33 11.18 -18.33 -2.77
N ALA A 34 10.04 -17.66 -2.92
CA ALA A 34 9.31 -17.17 -1.76
C ALA A 34 9.02 -18.36 -0.82
N PRO A 35 9.08 -18.18 0.52
CA PRO A 35 8.67 -19.24 1.44
C PRO A 35 7.24 -19.76 1.20
N SER A 36 6.37 -18.96 0.58
CA SER A 36 5.02 -19.35 0.19
C SER A 36 4.97 -20.24 -1.07
N GLY A 37 6.02 -20.27 -1.88
CA GLY A 37 6.11 -21.00 -3.15
C GLY A 37 5.19 -20.49 -4.26
N ILE A 38 4.46 -19.39 -4.02
CA ILE A 38 3.48 -18.86 -4.98
C ILE A 38 4.17 -18.33 -6.24
N ASP A 39 5.36 -17.75 -6.10
CA ASP A 39 6.18 -17.25 -7.21
C ASP A 39 6.63 -18.33 -8.21
N ALA A 40 6.61 -19.61 -7.80
CA ALA A 40 6.89 -20.76 -8.66
C ALA A 40 5.65 -21.28 -9.43
N LEU A 41 4.43 -20.84 -9.06
CA LEU A 41 3.21 -21.31 -9.70
C LEU A 41 2.98 -20.67 -11.07
N PRO A 42 2.17 -21.30 -11.95
CA PRO A 42 1.64 -20.65 -13.14
C PRO A 42 0.98 -19.30 -12.83
N LEU A 43 1.12 -18.34 -13.74
CA LEU A 43 0.66 -16.96 -13.55
C LEU A 43 -0.83 -16.85 -13.19
N SER A 44 -1.66 -17.76 -13.72
CA SER A 44 -3.09 -17.82 -13.40
C SER A 44 -3.35 -18.17 -11.93
N LEU A 45 -2.55 -19.07 -11.34
CA LEU A 45 -2.66 -19.42 -9.92
C LEU A 45 -2.09 -18.32 -9.02
N GLN A 46 -1.05 -17.63 -9.48
CA GLN A 46 -0.56 -16.41 -8.81
C GLN A 46 -1.65 -15.32 -8.76
N ALA A 47 -2.30 -15.05 -9.90
CA ALA A 47 -3.42 -14.12 -10.00
C ALA A 47 -4.59 -14.52 -9.09
N ALA A 48 -5.00 -15.79 -9.13
CA ALA A 48 -6.07 -16.31 -8.30
C ALA A 48 -5.75 -16.16 -6.81
N THR A 49 -4.49 -16.39 -6.42
CA THR A 49 -4.02 -16.21 -5.04
C THR A 49 -4.12 -14.74 -4.63
N PHE A 50 -3.62 -13.81 -5.46
CA PHE A 50 -3.72 -12.37 -5.22
C PHE A 50 -5.18 -11.94 -5.02
N VAL A 51 -6.06 -12.29 -5.96
CA VAL A 51 -7.49 -11.91 -5.92
C VAL A 51 -8.16 -12.52 -4.68
N SER A 52 -7.85 -13.76 -4.33
CA SER A 52 -8.44 -14.44 -3.16
C SER A 52 -8.03 -13.78 -1.85
N ILE A 53 -6.74 -13.42 -1.70
CA ILE A 53 -6.26 -12.70 -0.52
C ILE A 53 -6.93 -11.32 -0.44
N PHE A 54 -6.94 -10.57 -1.54
CA PHE A 54 -7.52 -9.23 -1.57
C PHE A 54 -9.03 -9.25 -1.27
N ALA A 55 -9.77 -10.17 -1.89
CA ALA A 55 -11.21 -10.35 -1.64
C ALA A 55 -11.49 -10.82 -0.20
N GLY A 56 -10.68 -11.75 0.31
CA GLY A 56 -10.78 -12.23 1.69
C GLY A 56 -10.57 -11.11 2.71
N LEU A 57 -9.56 -10.25 2.50
CA LEU A 57 -9.34 -9.06 3.33
C LEU A 57 -10.52 -8.08 3.26
N GLY A 58 -11.04 -7.82 2.07
CA GLY A 58 -12.21 -6.94 1.89
C GLY A 58 -13.46 -7.47 2.59
N LEU A 59 -13.80 -8.74 2.37
CA LEU A 59 -14.94 -9.40 3.00
C LEU A 59 -14.78 -9.48 4.52
N GLY A 60 -13.60 -9.88 4.99
CA GLY A 60 -13.28 -9.94 6.41
C GLY A 60 -13.42 -8.58 7.07
N THR A 61 -12.92 -7.52 6.44
CA THR A 61 -13.06 -6.14 6.93
C THR A 61 -14.52 -5.73 7.05
N ALA A 62 -15.34 -5.98 6.02
CA ALA A 62 -16.77 -5.64 6.05
C ALA A 62 -17.54 -6.40 7.14
N LEU A 63 -17.28 -7.71 7.28
CA LEU A 63 -17.94 -8.55 8.28
C LEU A 63 -17.52 -8.17 9.71
N LEU A 64 -16.24 -7.87 9.93
CA LEU A 64 -15.72 -7.52 11.24
C LEU A 64 -16.17 -6.11 11.68
N SER A 65 -15.96 -5.11 10.83
CA SER A 65 -16.24 -3.70 11.17
C SER A 65 -17.73 -3.38 11.30
N GLY A 66 -18.62 -4.16 10.70
CA GLY A 66 -20.07 -3.96 10.77
C GLY A 66 -20.75 -4.86 11.82
N PRO A 67 -21.33 -6.01 11.39
CA PRO A 67 -22.18 -6.84 12.24
C PRO A 67 -21.45 -7.43 13.44
N THR A 68 -20.18 -7.82 13.27
CA THR A 68 -19.42 -8.47 14.33
C THR A 68 -19.10 -7.50 15.47
N PHE A 69 -18.53 -6.32 15.17
CA PHE A 69 -18.25 -5.33 16.22
C PHE A 69 -19.53 -4.86 16.91
N SER A 70 -20.64 -4.72 16.18
CA SER A 70 -21.94 -4.40 16.77
C SER A 70 -22.44 -5.50 17.72
N ALA A 71 -22.24 -6.77 17.37
CA ALA A 71 -22.58 -7.89 18.24
C ALA A 71 -21.69 -7.93 19.49
N VAL A 72 -20.37 -7.75 19.32
CA VAL A 72 -19.40 -7.71 20.42
C VAL A 72 -19.73 -6.58 21.40
N GLU A 73 -20.02 -5.37 20.92
CA GLU A 73 -20.39 -4.23 21.77
C GLU A 73 -21.62 -4.51 22.65
N ARG A 74 -22.60 -5.30 22.15
CA ARG A 74 -23.79 -5.69 22.92
C ARG A 74 -23.51 -6.73 24.01
N THR A 75 -22.47 -7.54 23.84
CA THR A 75 -22.11 -8.60 24.80
C THR A 75 -21.17 -8.12 25.90
N LEU A 76 -20.41 -7.06 25.64
CA LEU A 76 -19.40 -6.56 26.58
C LEU A 76 -20.02 -5.67 27.66
N PRO A 77 -19.38 -5.55 28.84
CA PRO A 77 -19.82 -4.64 29.89
C PRO A 77 -20.00 -3.21 29.36
N LYS A 78 -21.02 -2.52 29.87
CA LYS A 78 -21.29 -1.12 29.52
C LYS A 78 -20.03 -0.27 29.70
N GLY A 79 -19.67 0.49 28.67
CA GLY A 79 -18.49 1.36 28.69
C GLY A 79 -17.16 0.68 28.36
N TRP A 80 -17.10 -0.66 28.26
CA TRP A 80 -15.88 -1.35 27.83
C TRP A 80 -15.48 -0.92 26.41
N PHE A 81 -16.40 -1.03 25.45
CA PHE A 81 -16.14 -0.69 24.05
C PHE A 81 -15.83 0.80 23.87
N SER A 82 -16.51 1.66 24.63
CA SER A 82 -16.21 3.10 24.66
C SER A 82 -14.80 3.39 25.19
N SER A 83 -14.38 2.71 26.27
CA SER A 83 -13.03 2.83 26.81
C SER A 83 -11.96 2.33 25.85
N TRP A 84 -12.22 1.21 25.16
CA TRP A 84 -11.32 0.71 24.13
C TRP A 84 -11.18 1.68 22.95
N LYS A 85 -12.28 2.29 22.48
CA LYS A 85 -12.23 3.31 21.40
C LYS A 85 -11.35 4.51 21.73
N LYS A 86 -11.12 4.83 23.01
CA LYS A 86 -10.20 5.91 23.41
C LYS A 86 -8.74 5.62 23.04
N THR A 87 -8.37 4.36 22.82
CA THR A 87 -7.01 3.99 22.39
C THR A 87 -6.84 4.02 20.87
N TRP A 88 -7.92 4.04 20.10
CA TRP A 88 -7.87 4.01 18.63
C TRP A 88 -7.11 5.18 17.98
N PRO A 89 -7.05 6.40 18.56
CA PRO A 89 -6.18 7.45 18.02
C PRO A 89 -4.71 7.03 17.89
N LEU A 90 -4.24 6.05 18.69
CA LEU A 90 -2.88 5.50 18.59
C LEU A 90 -2.62 4.83 17.23
N LEU A 91 -3.64 4.39 16.50
CA LEU A 91 -3.46 3.93 15.12
C LEU A 91 -2.90 5.05 14.23
N GLY A 92 -3.28 6.30 14.48
CA GLY A 92 -2.72 7.45 13.78
C GLY A 92 -1.22 7.59 14.00
N LEU A 93 -0.72 7.32 15.21
CA LEU A 93 0.71 7.30 15.51
C LEU A 93 1.43 6.20 14.73
N VAL A 94 0.84 4.99 14.64
CA VAL A 94 1.42 3.89 13.86
C VAL A 94 1.57 4.29 12.39
N TYR A 95 0.55 4.92 11.79
CA TYR A 95 0.66 5.44 10.43
C TYR A 95 1.70 6.55 10.29
N VAL A 96 1.83 7.47 11.24
CA VAL A 96 2.90 8.49 11.19
C VAL A 96 4.27 7.83 11.19
N LEU A 97 4.49 6.83 12.05
CA LEU A 97 5.76 6.11 12.11
C LEU A 97 6.02 5.31 10.83
N ALA A 98 5.01 4.64 10.28
CA ALA A 98 5.10 3.95 8.99
C ALA A 98 5.43 4.93 7.85
N GLY A 99 4.81 6.11 7.84
CA GLY A 99 5.06 7.13 6.84
C GLY A 99 6.46 7.71 6.93
N VAL A 100 7.00 7.89 8.13
CA VAL A 100 8.42 8.25 8.32
C VAL A 100 9.34 7.12 7.83
N ALA A 101 8.98 5.86 8.07
CA ALA A 101 9.76 4.71 7.64
C ALA A 101 9.92 4.61 6.11
N HIS A 102 8.96 5.10 5.33
CA HIS A 102 9.09 5.18 3.87
C HIS A 102 10.30 6.02 3.42
N PHE A 103 10.78 6.94 4.27
CA PHE A 103 11.93 7.80 3.98
C PHE A 103 13.21 7.32 4.67
N THR A 104 13.11 6.76 5.88
CA THR A 104 14.29 6.32 6.67
C THR A 104 14.72 4.89 6.36
N ALA A 105 13.80 4.05 5.90
CA ALA A 105 14.02 2.66 5.49
C ALA A 105 13.55 2.43 4.05
N LYS A 106 13.73 3.43 3.18
CA LYS A 106 13.20 3.47 1.80
C LYS A 106 13.47 2.19 1.01
N ASP A 107 14.68 1.64 1.10
CA ASP A 107 15.07 0.45 0.33
C ASP A 107 14.20 -0.77 0.68
N ALA A 108 13.76 -0.90 1.94
CA ALA A 108 12.86 -1.97 2.35
C ALA A 108 11.48 -1.85 1.69
N PHE A 109 10.95 -0.62 1.54
CA PHE A 109 9.68 -0.38 0.86
C PHE A 109 9.80 -0.56 -0.66
N LEU A 110 10.93 -0.17 -1.25
CA LEU A 110 11.21 -0.44 -2.67
C LEU A 110 11.30 -1.94 -2.94
N ALA A 111 11.92 -2.71 -2.04
CA ALA A 111 12.11 -4.16 -2.19
C ALA A 111 10.79 -4.94 -2.25
N ILE A 112 9.73 -4.42 -1.63
CA ILE A 112 8.39 -5.03 -1.64
C ILE A 112 7.45 -4.41 -2.69
N TYR A 113 7.92 -3.47 -3.49
CA TYR A 113 7.11 -2.91 -4.57
C TYR A 113 6.97 -3.94 -5.70
N PRO A 114 5.75 -4.34 -6.11
CA PRO A 114 5.59 -5.37 -7.12
C PRO A 114 6.09 -4.88 -8.49
N PRO A 115 7.00 -5.61 -9.16
CA PRO A 115 7.42 -5.28 -10.52
C PRO A 115 6.26 -5.31 -11.52
N LEU A 116 6.41 -4.61 -12.65
CA LEU A 116 5.42 -4.65 -13.72
C LEU A 116 5.20 -6.08 -14.23
N GLY A 117 3.93 -6.46 -14.41
CA GLY A 117 3.53 -7.80 -14.80
C GLY A 117 3.35 -8.79 -13.65
N THR A 118 3.59 -8.39 -12.40
CA THR A 118 3.35 -9.25 -11.22
C THR A 118 1.91 -9.78 -11.22
N TRP A 119 1.77 -11.09 -10.97
CA TRP A 119 0.51 -11.84 -11.04
C TRP A 119 -0.24 -11.73 -12.39
N GLY A 120 0.37 -11.18 -13.45
CA GLY A 120 -0.26 -10.99 -14.76
C GLY A 120 -1.30 -9.88 -14.81
N LEU A 121 -1.43 -9.08 -13.76
CA LEU A 121 -2.45 -8.03 -13.62
C LEU A 121 -1.89 -6.72 -13.05
N TRP A 122 -0.68 -6.73 -12.51
CA TRP A 122 -0.06 -5.54 -11.93
C TRP A 122 0.67 -4.69 -12.98
N PHE A 123 0.01 -3.63 -13.46
CA PHE A 123 0.55 -2.69 -14.44
C PHE A 123 0.38 -1.24 -13.97
N LEU A 124 0.73 -0.98 -12.70
CA LEU A 124 0.58 0.35 -12.11
C LEU A 124 1.59 1.33 -12.75
N PRO A 125 1.14 2.44 -13.37
CA PRO A 125 2.03 3.41 -13.99
C PRO A 125 2.74 4.26 -12.92
N GLY A 126 4.03 4.53 -13.14
CA GLY A 126 4.88 5.24 -12.20
C GLY A 126 6.08 4.40 -11.77
N SER A 127 7.02 5.02 -11.06
CA SER A 127 8.17 4.30 -10.49
C SER A 127 7.89 3.88 -9.06
N ALA A 128 8.59 2.84 -8.59
CA ALA A 128 8.51 2.40 -7.19
C ALA A 128 8.83 3.55 -6.23
N GLU A 129 9.82 4.38 -6.54
CA GLU A 129 10.23 5.53 -5.74
C GLU A 129 9.13 6.58 -5.64
N PHE A 130 8.42 6.84 -6.73
CA PHE A 130 7.28 7.75 -6.71
C PHE A 130 6.20 7.21 -5.76
N HIS A 131 5.81 5.94 -5.92
CA HIS A 131 4.76 5.33 -5.11
C HIS A 131 5.11 5.30 -3.63
N VAL A 132 6.32 4.83 -3.28
CA VAL A 132 6.82 4.83 -1.90
C VAL A 132 6.85 6.25 -1.31
N ALA A 133 7.27 7.26 -2.07
CA ALA A 133 7.33 8.62 -1.56
C ALA A 133 5.95 9.19 -1.24
N TRP A 134 4.99 9.10 -2.17
CA TRP A 134 3.67 9.71 -1.93
C TRP A 134 2.84 8.93 -0.91
N THR A 135 2.97 7.60 -0.85
CA THR A 135 2.29 6.80 0.19
C THR A 135 2.83 7.17 1.56
N GLY A 136 4.15 7.37 1.71
CA GLY A 136 4.75 7.84 2.96
C GLY A 136 4.21 9.21 3.40
N VAL A 137 4.08 10.17 2.47
CA VAL A 137 3.45 11.47 2.77
C VAL A 137 1.99 11.29 3.20
N ALA A 138 1.22 10.46 2.48
CA ALA A 138 -0.18 10.23 2.79
C ALA A 138 -0.38 9.57 4.17
N GLU A 139 0.51 8.65 4.57
CA GLU A 139 0.51 8.05 5.90
C GLU A 139 0.83 9.06 7.00
N VAL A 140 1.82 9.94 6.81
CA VAL A 140 2.13 10.99 7.80
C VAL A 140 0.96 11.95 7.97
N LEU A 141 0.40 12.45 6.87
CA LEU A 141 -0.71 13.42 6.91
C LEU A 141 -2.00 12.80 7.45
N GLY A 142 -2.37 11.63 6.92
CA GLY A 142 -3.54 10.87 7.38
C GLY A 142 -3.39 10.46 8.84
N GLY A 143 -2.24 9.91 9.22
CA GLY A 143 -1.92 9.48 10.58
C GLY A 143 -1.97 10.64 11.58
N SER A 144 -1.39 11.80 11.22
CA SER A 144 -1.42 13.00 12.06
C SER A 144 -2.85 13.51 12.26
N GLY A 145 -3.64 13.59 11.19
CA GLY A 145 -5.04 14.03 11.29
C GLY A 145 -5.91 13.07 12.09
N LEU A 146 -5.68 11.76 11.97
CA LEU A 146 -6.36 10.74 12.78
C LEU A 146 -5.94 10.82 14.25
N LEU A 147 -4.64 10.95 14.54
CA LEU A 147 -4.10 11.03 15.89
C LEU A 147 -4.61 12.27 16.62
N LEU A 148 -4.45 13.46 16.02
CA LEU A 148 -4.84 14.72 16.64
C LEU A 148 -6.37 14.82 16.75
N GLY A 149 -7.10 14.57 15.65
CA GLY A 149 -8.56 14.64 15.66
C GLY A 149 -9.20 13.58 16.55
N GLY A 150 -8.63 12.38 16.60
CA GLY A 150 -9.06 11.30 17.49
C GLY A 150 -8.77 11.60 18.96
N THR A 151 -7.61 12.16 19.29
CA THR A 151 -7.25 12.52 20.67
C THR A 151 -8.14 13.65 21.19
N ILE A 152 -8.38 14.69 20.39
CA ILE A 152 -9.28 15.79 20.76
C ILE A 152 -10.69 15.27 21.06
N GLN A 153 -11.22 14.39 20.21
CA GLN A 153 -12.50 13.74 20.46
C GLN A 153 -12.48 12.85 21.71
N ALA A 154 -11.43 12.05 21.91
CA ALA A 154 -11.33 11.16 23.08
C ALA A 154 -11.29 11.94 24.41
N LEU A 155 -10.79 13.17 24.39
CA LEU A 155 -10.79 14.10 25.52
C LEU A 155 -12.09 14.91 25.64
N GLY A 156 -13.03 14.78 24.70
CA GLY A 156 -14.26 15.58 24.65
C GLY A 156 -14.01 17.07 24.41
N ARG A 157 -12.93 17.41 23.69
CA ARG A 157 -12.47 18.79 23.46
C ARG A 157 -12.72 19.29 22.05
N GLU A 158 -13.78 18.80 21.41
CA GLU A 158 -14.13 19.18 20.03
C GLU A 158 -14.52 20.67 19.90
N ASP A 159 -14.76 21.35 21.02
CA ASP A 159 -14.91 22.80 21.15
C ASP A 159 -13.64 23.57 20.72
N LEU A 160 -12.47 22.96 20.87
CA LEU A 160 -11.19 23.56 20.48
C LEU A 160 -10.98 23.61 18.95
N LEU A 161 -11.76 22.86 18.18
CA LEU A 161 -11.60 22.78 16.73
C LEU A 161 -12.51 23.77 16.01
N PRO A 162 -11.97 24.56 15.07
CA PRO A 162 -12.79 25.30 14.11
C PRO A 162 -13.76 24.36 13.38
N ASN A 163 -14.92 24.86 12.97
CA ASN A 163 -15.93 24.05 12.27
C ASN A 163 -15.38 23.37 11.01
N SER A 164 -14.44 24.01 10.30
CA SER A 164 -13.75 23.45 9.14
C SER A 164 -12.89 22.21 9.46
N MET A 165 -12.48 22.03 10.72
CA MET A 165 -11.58 20.96 11.14
C MET A 165 -12.28 19.78 11.81
N LYS A 166 -13.56 19.90 12.17
CA LYS A 166 -14.33 18.82 12.83
C LYS A 166 -14.43 17.54 11.99
N GLY A 167 -14.32 17.65 10.66
CA GLY A 167 -14.33 16.52 9.73
C GLY A 167 -12.96 15.85 9.52
N VAL A 168 -11.86 16.46 9.95
CA VAL A 168 -10.49 16.02 9.60
C VAL A 168 -10.24 14.59 10.04
N LYS A 169 -10.64 14.21 11.26
CA LYS A 169 -10.49 12.83 11.77
C LYS A 169 -11.10 11.80 10.82
N TYR A 170 -12.33 12.04 10.35
CA TYR A 170 -13.06 11.11 9.49
C TYR A 170 -12.46 11.07 8.07
N ALA A 171 -12.08 12.24 7.54
CA ALA A 171 -11.38 12.32 6.25
C ALA A 171 -10.03 11.60 6.29
N SER A 172 -9.25 11.78 7.36
CA SER A 172 -8.00 11.07 7.62
C SER A 172 -8.21 9.57 7.74
N ALA A 173 -9.20 9.12 8.50
CA ALA A 173 -9.51 7.69 8.63
C ALA A 173 -9.86 7.06 7.27
N LEU A 174 -10.70 7.74 6.47
CA LEU A 174 -11.05 7.28 5.13
C LEU A 174 -9.84 7.26 4.19
N ALA A 175 -9.03 8.32 4.20
CA ALA A 175 -7.82 8.42 3.39
C ALA A 175 -6.83 7.29 3.73
N LEU A 176 -6.62 7.01 5.01
CA LEU A 176 -5.77 5.91 5.48
C LEU A 176 -6.35 4.53 5.12
N PHE A 177 -7.67 4.37 5.17
CA PHE A 177 -8.33 3.14 4.70
C PHE A 177 -8.12 2.92 3.20
N LEU A 178 -8.34 3.94 2.38
CA LEU A 178 -8.09 3.88 0.94
C LEU A 178 -6.60 3.65 0.62
N LEU A 179 -5.72 4.27 1.39
CA LEU A 179 -4.28 4.07 1.28
C LEU A 179 -3.90 2.62 1.63
N THR A 180 -4.50 2.05 2.68
CA THR A 180 -4.33 0.64 3.05
C THR A 180 -4.69 -0.27 1.89
N LEU A 181 -5.82 -0.03 1.22
CA LEU A 181 -6.21 -0.77 0.02
C LEU A 181 -5.18 -0.61 -1.11
N ALA A 182 -4.66 0.60 -1.32
CA ALA A 182 -3.68 0.90 -2.36
C ALA A 182 -2.31 0.24 -2.10
N VAL A 183 -1.88 0.11 -0.85
CA VAL A 183 -0.59 -0.51 -0.47
C VAL A 183 -0.69 -2.01 -0.16
N THR A 184 -1.91 -2.54 0.03
CA THR A 184 -2.14 -3.99 0.26
C THR A 184 -1.47 -4.89 -0.79
N PRO A 185 -1.43 -4.53 -2.10
CA PRO A 185 -0.69 -5.30 -3.08
C PRO A 185 0.79 -5.50 -2.72
N ALA A 186 1.48 -4.50 -2.16
CA ALA A 186 2.88 -4.67 -1.73
C ALA A 186 3.01 -5.72 -0.61
N ASN A 187 2.06 -5.78 0.33
CA ASN A 187 2.02 -6.81 1.37
C ASN A 187 1.77 -8.20 0.79
N ILE A 188 0.88 -8.31 -0.21
CA ILE A 188 0.63 -9.58 -0.91
C ILE A 188 1.87 -9.99 -1.71
N TYR A 189 2.60 -9.04 -2.30
CA TYR A 189 3.83 -9.31 -3.03
C TYR A 189 4.91 -9.85 -2.10
N MET A 190 5.13 -9.18 -0.98
CA MET A 190 6.02 -9.66 0.07
C MET A 190 5.73 -11.11 0.48
N TYR A 191 4.44 -11.48 0.64
CA TYR A 191 4.05 -12.86 0.95
C TYR A 191 4.28 -13.83 -0.23
N THR A 192 3.89 -13.43 -1.45
CA THR A 192 3.87 -14.33 -2.62
C THR A 192 5.21 -14.48 -3.32
N HIS A 193 6.08 -13.47 -3.24
CA HIS A 193 7.37 -13.38 -3.96
C HIS A 193 8.57 -13.18 -3.03
N GLY A 194 8.33 -13.04 -1.72
CA GLY A 194 9.37 -12.82 -0.73
C GLY A 194 9.93 -11.39 -0.76
N ILE A 195 10.80 -11.11 0.21
CA ILE A 195 11.67 -9.93 0.20
C ILE A 195 13.05 -10.40 -0.23
N PRO A 196 13.71 -9.78 -1.21
CA PRO A 196 15.13 -10.00 -1.45
C PRO A 196 15.91 -9.62 -0.18
N THR A 197 16.54 -10.61 0.46
CA THR A 197 17.45 -10.42 1.61
C THR A 197 18.86 -10.13 1.16
#